data_AF-A0A7J0CDJ8-F1
#
_entry.id   AF-A0A7J0CDJ8-F1
#
_cell.length_a   1.000
_cell.length_b   1.000
_cell.length_c   1.000
_cell.angle_alpha   90.00
_cell.angle_beta   90.00
_cell.angle_gamma   90.00
#
_symmetry.space_group_name_H-M   'P 1'
#
loop_
_entity.id
_entity.type
_entity.pdbx_description
1 polymer ?
#
loop_
_entity_poly.entity_id
_entity_poly.type
_entity_poly.pdbx_seq_one_letter_code
_entity_poly.pdbx_strand_id
1 'polypeptide(L)'
;MVVANLLTTSEVAVTRQRGLEELLVKLPAVAAAGASAVDDEGARFGMSVTFFEPLPCTAGYGGTTYRNGLDTTPSAPVNTRARCVSSPGTGINVRGSANAPRGGPVPEPVEPGATGPYAEGMAGLLGLGGGR
;
A
#
# COMPACT_ATOMS: atom_id res chain seq x y z
N MET A 1 15.90 20.20 -13.85
CA MET A 1 15.63 18.90 -13.19
C MET A 1 14.82 19.15 -11.91
N VAL A 2 13.52 19.45 -12.03
CA VAL A 2 12.54 19.56 -10.91
C VAL A 2 11.14 19.25 -11.45
N VAL A 3 10.86 19.66 -12.69
CA VAL A 3 9.58 19.39 -13.39
C VAL A 3 9.31 17.88 -13.56
N ALA A 4 10.34 17.07 -13.81
CA ALA A 4 10.19 15.61 -13.93
C ALA A 4 9.66 14.96 -12.64
N ASN A 5 10.11 15.42 -11.46
CA ASN A 5 9.62 14.92 -10.17
C ASN A 5 8.15 15.28 -9.94
N LEU A 6 7.72 16.45 -10.42
CA LEU A 6 6.32 16.88 -10.37
C LEU A 6 5.44 16.09 -11.35
N LEU A 7 5.96 15.70 -12.53
CA LEU A 7 5.26 14.83 -13.47
C LEU A 7 5.02 13.44 -12.90
N THR A 8 6.06 12.81 -12.34
CA THR A 8 5.92 11.50 -11.67
C THR A 8 4.92 11.57 -10.51
N THR A 9 4.95 12.66 -9.72
CA THR A 9 3.97 12.86 -8.64
C THR A 9 2.55 13.01 -9.18
N SER A 10 2.38 13.69 -10.32
CA SER A 10 1.09 13.85 -10.98
C SER A 10 0.55 12.53 -11.53
N GLU A 11 1.39 11.69 -12.14
CA GLU A 11 1.02 10.36 -12.64
C GLU A 11 0.61 9.41 -11.49
N VAL A 12 1.34 9.47 -10.37
CA VAL A 12 0.97 8.73 -9.15
C VAL A 12 -0.37 9.23 -8.58
N ALA A 13 -0.59 10.55 -8.52
CA ALA A 13 -1.85 11.10 -8.05
C ALA A 13 -3.04 10.70 -8.93
N VAL A 14 -2.88 10.71 -10.26
CA VAL A 14 -3.91 10.27 -11.22
C VAL A 14 -4.26 8.80 -11.03
N THR A 15 -3.27 7.92 -10.92
CA THR A 15 -3.51 6.48 -10.68
C THR A 15 -4.11 6.17 -9.30
N ARG A 16 -4.13 7.14 -8.39
CA ARG A 16 -4.63 7.03 -7.01
C ARG A 16 -5.81 7.95 -6.69
N GLN A 17 -6.44 8.60 -7.69
CA GLN A 17 -7.57 9.53 -7.49
C GLN A 17 -8.67 8.96 -6.59
N ARG A 18 -9.13 7.73 -6.85
CA ARG A 18 -10.15 7.07 -6.00
C ARG A 18 -9.71 6.91 -4.54
N GLY A 19 -8.43 6.67 -4.30
CA GLY A 19 -7.88 6.57 -2.94
C GLY A 19 -7.79 7.93 -2.25
N LEU A 20 -7.50 8.98 -3.01
CA LEU A 20 -7.49 10.36 -2.51
C LEU A 20 -8.91 10.86 -2.21
N GLU A 21 -9.89 10.55 -3.05
CA GLU A 21 -11.30 10.84 -2.78
C GLU A 21 -11.78 10.17 -1.50
N GLU A 22 -11.54 8.86 -1.37
CA GLU A 22 -11.89 8.12 -0.16
C GLU A 22 -11.19 8.68 1.08
N LEU A 23 -9.89 9.02 0.97
CA LEU A 23 -9.15 9.66 2.04
C LEU A 23 -9.80 10.98 2.45
N LEU A 24 -10.09 11.87 1.50
CA LEU A 24 -10.66 13.18 1.79
C LEU A 24 -12.08 13.09 2.38
N VAL A 25 -12.86 12.08 2.01
CA VAL A 25 -14.18 11.81 2.60
C VAL A 25 -14.06 11.24 4.02
N LYS A 26 -13.11 10.35 4.27
CA LYS A 26 -12.95 9.68 5.57
C LYS A 26 -12.17 10.49 6.59
N LEU A 27 -11.24 11.33 6.14
CA LEU A 27 -10.30 12.06 7.00
C LEU A 27 -10.99 12.90 8.08
N PRO A 28 -12.04 13.70 7.79
CA PRO A 28 -12.72 14.47 8.82
C PRO A 28 -13.35 13.61 9.91
N ALA A 29 -13.98 12.49 9.53
CA ALA A 29 -14.60 11.57 10.48
C ALA A 29 -13.54 10.90 11.39
N VAL A 30 -12.40 10.52 10.83
CA VAL A 30 -11.27 9.97 11.61
C VAL A 30 -10.68 11.02 12.56
N ALA A 31 -10.53 12.27 12.09
CA ALA A 31 -10.04 13.36 12.94
C ALA A 31 -10.98 13.64 14.12
N ALA A 32 -12.29 13.68 13.87
CA ALA A 32 -13.30 13.86 14.91
C ALA A 32 -13.31 12.68 15.92
N ALA A 33 -13.20 11.45 15.44
CA ALA A 33 -13.07 10.28 16.31
C ALA A 33 -11.81 10.34 17.17
N GLY A 34 -10.67 10.77 16.61
CA GLY A 34 -9.43 10.99 17.34
C GLY A 34 -9.57 12.03 18.46
N ALA A 35 -10.18 13.18 18.15
CA ALA A 35 -10.44 14.24 19.14
C ALA A 35 -11.42 13.80 20.26
N SER A 36 -12.30 12.84 19.99
CA SER A 36 -13.16 12.26 21.03
C SER A 36 -12.44 11.24 21.93
N ALA A 37 -11.32 10.69 21.46
CA ALA A 37 -10.51 9.73 22.20
C ALA A 37 -9.38 10.41 22.98
N VAL A 38 -8.93 11.59 22.55
CA VAL A 38 -7.88 12.38 23.22
C VAL A 38 -8.30 13.85 23.22
N ASP A 39 -8.54 14.38 24.41
CA ASP A 39 -8.93 15.77 24.66
C ASP A 39 -8.05 16.38 25.76
N ASP A 40 -8.39 17.60 26.20
CA ASP A 40 -7.66 18.33 27.24
C ASP A 40 -7.74 17.65 28.62
N GLU A 41 -8.69 16.73 28.82
CA GLU A 41 -8.91 15.97 30.06
C GLU A 41 -8.11 14.65 30.06
N GLY A 42 -7.68 14.19 28.88
CA GLY A 42 -6.75 13.08 28.70
C GLY A 42 -7.18 12.10 27.60
N ALA A 43 -6.60 10.90 27.63
CA ALA A 43 -6.89 9.85 26.66
C ALA A 43 -7.94 8.86 27.19
N ARG A 44 -9.01 8.66 26.43
CA ARG A 44 -10.11 7.73 26.70
C ARG A 44 -10.04 6.54 25.74
N PHE A 45 -9.37 5.48 26.15
CA PHE A 45 -9.33 4.21 25.40
C PHE A 45 -9.38 2.99 26.32
N GLY A 46 -10.01 1.92 25.85
CA GLY A 46 -10.01 0.61 26.50
C GLY A 46 -9.26 -0.41 25.64
N MET A 47 -8.40 -1.22 26.26
CA MET A 47 -7.68 -2.30 25.59
C MET A 47 -8.20 -3.65 26.08
N SER A 48 -8.58 -4.53 25.16
CA SER A 48 -8.85 -5.94 25.44
C SER A 48 -7.70 -6.78 24.91
N VAL A 49 -6.93 -7.39 25.79
CA VAL A 49 -5.76 -8.21 25.44
C VAL A 49 -6.15 -9.65 25.16
N THR A 50 -6.85 -9.88 24.04
CA THR A 50 -7.25 -11.24 23.62
C THR A 50 -6.18 -11.90 22.76
N PHE A 51 -5.00 -12.15 23.34
CA PHE A 51 -3.85 -12.74 22.62
C PHE A 51 -4.15 -14.11 21.97
N PHE A 52 -5.12 -14.84 22.52
CA PHE A 52 -5.50 -16.18 22.05
C PHE A 52 -6.98 -16.28 21.66
N GLU A 53 -7.69 -15.14 21.58
CA GLU A 53 -9.12 -15.13 21.29
C GLU A 53 -9.46 -14.06 20.23
N PRO A 54 -9.57 -14.44 18.95
CA PRO A 54 -9.29 -15.77 18.41
C PRO A 54 -7.80 -16.07 18.19
N LEU A 55 -7.46 -17.36 18.22
CA LEU A 55 -6.10 -17.87 17.96
C LEU A 55 -5.55 -17.34 16.62
N PRO A 56 -4.23 -17.08 16.53
CA PRO A 56 -3.59 -16.69 15.28
C PRO A 56 -3.58 -17.85 14.28
N CYS A 57 -3.66 -17.51 12.99
CA CYS A 57 -3.57 -18.49 11.91
C CYS A 57 -2.14 -19.02 11.74
N THR A 58 -1.97 -20.34 11.87
CA THR A 58 -0.70 -21.03 11.61
C THR A 58 -0.71 -21.84 10.30
N ALA A 59 -1.89 -22.11 9.75
CA ALA A 59 -2.04 -22.83 8.50
C ALA A 59 -1.40 -22.07 7.32
N GLY A 60 -0.54 -22.74 6.55
CA GLY A 60 0.16 -22.16 5.40
C GLY A 60 1.55 -21.58 5.70
N TYR A 61 1.97 -21.57 6.97
CA TYR A 61 3.32 -21.13 7.39
C TYR A 61 4.34 -22.28 7.57
N GLY A 62 3.90 -23.54 7.54
CA GLY A 62 4.77 -24.71 7.81
C GLY A 62 5.93 -24.91 6.83
N GLY A 63 5.93 -24.24 5.67
CA GLY A 63 7.05 -24.25 4.73
C GLY A 63 8.16 -23.25 5.04
N THR A 64 8.02 -22.45 6.11
CA THR A 64 9.02 -21.47 6.54
C THR A 64 9.85 -22.06 7.67
N THR A 65 11.16 -22.15 7.46
CA THR A 65 12.09 -22.57 8.51
C THR A 65 12.21 -21.49 9.58
N TYR A 66 12.01 -21.86 10.84
CA TYR A 66 12.22 -20.97 11.98
C TYR A 66 13.69 -20.54 12.05
N ARG A 67 13.94 -19.24 12.19
CA ARG A 67 15.25 -18.69 12.53
C ARG A 67 15.18 -17.95 13.85
N ASN A 68 16.20 -18.17 14.66
CA ASN A 68 16.36 -17.45 15.92
C ASN A 68 16.79 -16.01 15.65
N GLY A 69 16.37 -15.06 16.49
CA GLY A 69 16.74 -13.64 16.34
C GLY A 69 18.24 -13.33 16.54
N LEU A 70 19.01 -14.28 17.08
CA LEU A 70 20.46 -14.19 17.22
C LEU A 70 21.22 -14.78 16.02
N ASP A 71 20.51 -15.42 15.08
CA ASP A 71 21.12 -16.00 13.88
C ASP A 71 21.35 -14.91 12.82
N THR A 72 22.60 -14.51 12.65
CA THR A 72 23.04 -13.50 11.69
C THR A 72 23.65 -14.10 10.43
N THR A 73 23.57 -15.43 10.25
CA THR A 73 24.10 -16.09 9.06
C THR A 73 23.27 -15.74 7.81
N PRO A 74 23.85 -15.84 6.59
CA PRO A 74 23.11 -15.58 5.36
C PRO A 74 21.78 -16.35 5.30
N SER A 75 20.69 -15.64 5.00
CA SER A 75 19.35 -16.22 4.99
C SER A 75 19.11 -17.05 3.72
N ALA A 76 18.30 -18.10 3.85
CA ALA A 76 17.69 -18.71 2.67
C ALA A 76 16.77 -17.67 1.98
N PRO A 77 16.42 -17.88 0.69
CA PRO A 77 15.43 -17.04 0.02
C PRO A 77 14.13 -16.96 0.82
N VAL A 78 13.54 -15.77 0.91
CA VAL A 78 12.28 -15.55 1.62
C VAL A 78 11.17 -16.38 1.00
N ASN A 79 10.41 -17.10 1.83
CA ASN A 79 9.24 -17.84 1.39
C ASN A 79 8.09 -16.86 1.06
N THR A 80 8.00 -16.43 -0.19
CA THR A 80 6.95 -15.53 -0.69
C THR A 80 5.56 -16.18 -0.76
N ARG A 81 5.46 -17.50 -0.55
CA ARG A 81 4.18 -18.22 -0.51
C ARG A 81 3.60 -18.32 0.90
N ALA A 82 4.34 -17.91 1.93
CA ALA A 82 3.88 -17.95 3.32
C ALA A 82 2.70 -16.99 3.53
N ARG A 83 1.51 -17.55 3.80
CA ARG A 83 0.28 -16.80 4.09
C ARG A 83 -0.68 -17.69 4.86
N CYS A 84 -1.58 -17.07 5.62
CA CYS A 84 -2.72 -17.78 6.19
C CYS A 84 -3.60 -18.36 5.06
N VAL A 85 -3.90 -19.66 5.15
CA VAL A 85 -4.82 -20.36 4.22
C VAL A 85 -6.15 -20.78 4.84
N SER A 86 -6.36 -20.47 6.12
CA SER A 86 -7.64 -20.74 6.80
C SER A 86 -8.79 -19.94 6.18
N SER A 87 -9.97 -20.54 6.11
CA SER A 87 -11.18 -19.86 5.62
C SER A 87 -11.63 -18.76 6.60
N PRO A 88 -12.16 -17.61 6.10
CA PRO A 88 -12.62 -16.51 6.95
C PRO A 88 -13.69 -16.85 7.99
N GLY A 89 -14.44 -17.95 7.80
CA GLY A 89 -15.50 -18.41 8.71
C GLY A 89 -15.04 -19.34 9.83
N THR A 90 -13.74 -19.59 9.97
CA THR A 90 -13.21 -20.60 10.91
C THR A 90 -13.09 -20.14 12.36
N GLY A 91 -13.43 -18.88 12.66
CA GLY A 91 -13.22 -18.31 13.99
C GLY A 91 -11.75 -18.11 14.34
N ILE A 92 -10.83 -18.25 13.38
CA ILE A 92 -9.41 -17.94 13.52
C ILE A 92 -9.17 -16.49 13.09
N ASN A 93 -8.23 -15.80 13.74
CA ASN A 93 -7.83 -14.45 13.34
C ASN A 93 -7.15 -14.50 11.96
N VAL A 94 -7.96 -14.34 10.90
CA VAL A 94 -7.52 -14.19 9.50
C VAL A 94 -7.30 -12.71 9.14
N ARG A 95 -6.98 -11.85 10.12
CA ARG A 95 -6.61 -10.45 9.85
C ARG A 95 -5.36 -10.45 8.97
N GLY A 96 -5.57 -10.21 7.68
CA GLY A 96 -4.52 -10.23 6.68
C GLY A 96 -4.87 -9.30 5.53
N SER A 97 -3.91 -9.13 4.62
CA SER A 97 -3.99 -8.25 3.44
C SER A 97 -5.06 -8.65 2.42
N ALA A 98 -5.89 -9.66 2.69
CA ALA A 98 -6.99 -10.08 1.83
C ALA A 98 -8.01 -8.95 1.55
N ASN A 99 -8.19 -8.04 2.51
CA ASN A 99 -9.07 -6.86 2.37
C ASN A 99 -8.30 -5.57 2.07
N ALA A 100 -6.97 -5.64 1.91
CA ALA A 100 -6.22 -4.46 1.52
C ALA A 100 -6.65 -4.09 0.08
N PRO A 101 -7.01 -2.82 -0.18
CA PRO A 101 -7.24 -2.37 -1.55
C PRO A 101 -6.02 -2.71 -2.39
N ARG A 102 -6.22 -3.45 -3.49
CA ARG A 102 -5.12 -3.67 -4.43
C ARG A 102 -4.85 -2.35 -5.10
N GLY A 103 -3.68 -1.77 -4.84
CA GLY A 103 -3.21 -0.66 -5.65
C GLY A 103 -3.10 -1.14 -7.09
N GLY A 104 -3.77 -0.43 -8.02
CA GLY A 104 -3.48 -0.61 -9.46
C GLY A 104 -1.98 -0.45 -9.73
N PRO A 105 -1.48 -1.02 -10.86
CA PRO A 105 -0.07 -1.00 -11.20
C PRO A 105 0.48 0.42 -11.11
N VAL A 106 1.63 0.58 -10.47
CA VAL A 106 2.37 1.84 -10.48
C VAL A 106 2.93 1.97 -11.91
N PRO A 107 2.77 3.12 -12.59
CA PRO A 107 3.44 3.35 -13.85
C PRO A 107 4.95 3.17 -13.70
N GLU A 108 5.61 2.61 -14.72
CA GLU A 108 7.07 2.50 -14.71
C GLU A 108 7.69 3.90 -14.51
N PRO A 109 8.68 4.06 -13.60
CA PRO A 109 9.33 5.34 -13.40
C PRO A 109 9.90 5.87 -14.72
N VAL A 110 9.65 7.15 -15.00
CA VAL A 110 10.21 7.82 -16.19
C VAL A 110 11.73 7.95 -16.02
N GLU A 111 12.50 7.40 -16.97
CA GLU A 111 13.95 7.60 -17.01
C GLU A 111 14.28 9.09 -17.28
N PRO A 112 15.12 9.73 -16.45
CA PRO A 112 15.50 11.12 -16.67
C PRO A 112 16.16 11.31 -18.05
N GLY A 113 15.50 12.06 -18.94
CA GLY A 113 15.97 12.34 -20.30
C GLY A 113 15.32 11.50 -21.40
N ALA A 114 14.47 10.54 -21.06
CA ALA A 114 13.69 9.80 -22.04
C ALA A 114 12.51 10.65 -22.55
N THR A 115 12.38 10.80 -23.88
CA THR A 115 11.16 11.31 -24.51
C THR A 115 10.13 10.19 -24.54
N GLY A 116 9.27 10.13 -23.53
CA GLY A 116 8.15 9.18 -23.50
C GLY A 116 7.12 9.41 -24.62
N PRO A 117 6.11 8.54 -24.73
CA PRO A 117 5.12 8.55 -25.83
C PRO A 117 4.27 9.84 -25.94
N TYR A 118 4.33 10.70 -24.93
CA TYR A 118 3.69 12.03 -24.96
C TYR A 118 4.41 13.04 -25.85
N ALA A 119 5.66 12.77 -26.24
CA ALA A 119 6.42 13.61 -27.17
C ALA A 119 5.85 13.56 -28.59
N GLU A 120 5.34 12.40 -29.04
CA GLU A 120 4.67 12.27 -30.35
C GLU A 120 3.35 13.04 -30.40
N GLY A 121 2.59 13.04 -29.30
CA GLY A 121 1.35 13.84 -29.19
C GLY A 121 1.61 15.36 -29.20
N MET A 122 2.69 15.81 -28.53
CA MET A 122 3.08 17.22 -28.55
C MET A 122 3.71 17.65 -29.88
N ALA A 123 4.42 16.76 -30.59
CA ALA A 123 4.93 17.05 -31.93
C ALA A 123 3.80 17.28 -32.94
N GLY A 124 2.70 16.53 -32.83
CA GLY A 124 1.48 16.75 -33.60
C GLY A 124 0.80 18.09 -33.29
N LEU A 125 0.72 18.46 -32.00
CA LEU A 125 0.14 19.74 -31.56
C LEU A 125 1.01 20.97 -31.91
N LEU A 126 2.33 20.80 -32.00
CA LEU A 126 3.28 21.83 -32.41
C LEU A 126 3.47 21.91 -33.93
N GLY A 127 2.75 21.10 -34.71
CA GLY A 127 2.83 21.07 -36.17
C GLY A 127 4.17 20.56 -36.72
N LEU A 128 4.97 19.88 -35.90
CA LEU A 128 6.29 19.34 -36.27
C LEU A 128 6.21 17.95 -36.93
N GLY A 129 5.00 17.38 -37.04
CA GLY A 129 4.75 16.05 -37.62
C GLY A 129 4.45 16.02 -39.12
N GLY A 130 4.71 17.09 -39.87
CA GLY A 130 4.38 17.16 -41.31
C GLY A 130 5.59 17.37 -42.20
N GLY A 131 6.14 16.29 -42.78
CA GLY A 131 7.21 16.42 -43.77
C GLY A 131 7.72 15.13 -44.40
N ARG A 132 6.96 14.61 -45.37
CA ARG A 132 7.25 13.52 -46.35
C ARG A 132 7.30 12.08 -45.86
#